data_AF-A0A969I9A9-F1
#
_entry.id   AF-A0A969I9A9-F1
#
_cell.length_a   1.000
_cell.length_b   1.000
_cell.length_c   1.000
_cell.angle_alpha   90.00
_cell.angle_beta   90.00
_cell.angle_gamma   90.00
#
_symmetry.space_group_name_H-M   'P 1'
#
loop_
_entity.id
_entity.type
_entity.pdbx_description
1 polymer ?
#
loop_
_entity_poly.entity_id
_entity_poly.type
_entity_poly.pdbx_seq_one_letter_code
_entity_poly.pdbx_strand_id
1 'polypeptide(L)'
;VIMSHELEGARSIIAVRATSRRGGGLKSNIVWSYGNTTVPRQLRDIVVTEYGIADLRGKSDRDTIVEMLKVSDSSAQPDLLRQAVAARKLERTFALPSEQRNNWTERIREALGTMRADGLLPLFPLGTEMTEAEQSLIAPLAMLKSGTRLDRLTAVLSGLNPRTPHPYHAAALERMGLRKPRGIKERLIRAVVLGALRRAGATS
;
A
#
# COMPACT_ATOMS: atom_id res chain seq x y z
N VAL A 1 3.91 12.65 21.50
CA VAL A 1 3.39 12.00 22.73
C VAL A 1 3.94 10.58 22.76
N ILE A 2 4.66 10.21 23.82
CA ILE A 2 5.45 8.97 23.88
C ILE A 2 4.66 7.91 24.66
N MET A 3 3.69 7.27 23.99
CA MET A 3 2.82 6.28 24.64
C MET A 3 3.51 4.92 24.89
N SER A 4 4.71 4.69 24.32
CA SER A 4 5.43 3.42 24.44
C SER A 4 6.26 3.27 25.72
N HIS A 5 6.31 4.29 26.59
CA HIS A 5 7.06 4.25 27.86
C HIS A 5 6.16 4.10 29.09
N GLU A 6 4.83 4.03 28.93
CA GLU A 6 3.90 3.92 30.06
C GLU A 6 3.73 2.48 30.56
N LEU A 7 4.26 1.49 29.84
CA LEU A 7 4.11 0.07 30.16
C LEU A 7 5.47 -0.64 30.18
N GLU A 8 5.74 -1.36 31.27
CA GLU A 8 6.96 -2.16 31.44
C GLU A 8 7.05 -3.22 30.32
N GLY A 9 8.17 -3.23 29.59
CA GLY A 9 8.39 -4.16 28.50
C GLY A 9 7.70 -3.83 27.17
N ALA A 10 6.96 -2.72 27.06
CA ALA A 10 6.32 -2.32 25.81
C ALA A 10 7.34 -2.14 24.67
N ARG A 11 6.92 -2.53 23.46
CA ARG A 11 7.71 -2.39 22.23
C ARG A 11 6.99 -1.49 21.24
N SER A 12 7.75 -0.60 20.62
CA SER A 12 7.25 0.24 19.54
C SER A 12 7.28 -0.52 18.21
N ILE A 13 6.11 -0.65 17.58
CA ILE A 13 5.94 -1.33 16.30
C ILE A 13 5.59 -0.29 15.22
N ILE A 14 6.38 -0.26 14.15
CA ILE A 14 6.15 0.57 12.97
C ILE A 14 5.73 -0.34 11.83
N ALA A 15 4.46 -0.31 11.46
CA ALA A 15 3.95 -0.97 10.26
C ALA A 15 4.00 -0.02 9.08
N VAL A 16 4.76 -0.38 8.03
CA VAL A 16 4.91 0.44 6.83
C VAL A 16 4.99 -0.45 5.59
N ARG A 17 4.36 -0.03 4.50
CA ARG A 17 4.59 -0.68 3.20
C ARG A 17 6.05 -0.50 2.79
N ALA A 18 6.70 -1.52 2.25
CA ALA A 18 8.07 -1.40 1.76
C ALA A 18 8.15 -0.41 0.58
N THR A 19 7.11 -0.33 -0.24
CA THR A 19 7.01 0.62 -1.36
C THR A 19 5.70 1.42 -1.34
N SER A 20 5.70 2.57 -2.03
CA SER A 20 4.50 3.35 -2.28
C SER A 20 4.57 4.03 -3.66
N ARG A 21 3.41 4.25 -4.29
CA ARG A 21 3.36 5.05 -5.52
C ARG A 21 3.40 6.53 -5.17
N ARG A 22 4.44 7.24 -5.64
CA ARG A 22 4.62 8.69 -5.45
C ARG A 22 5.17 9.32 -6.73
N GLY A 23 4.55 10.42 -7.18
CA GLY A 23 5.00 11.16 -8.36
C GLY A 23 4.98 10.33 -9.66
N GLY A 24 4.03 9.41 -9.80
CA GLY A 24 3.87 8.57 -10.99
C GLY A 24 4.67 7.26 -11.00
N GLY A 25 5.57 7.03 -10.03
CA GLY A 25 6.40 5.82 -9.95
C GLY A 25 6.28 5.09 -8.62
N LEU A 26 6.72 3.83 -8.60
CA LEU A 26 6.93 3.08 -7.36
C LEU A 26 8.22 3.57 -6.68
N LYS A 27 8.14 3.90 -5.39
CA LYS A 27 9.28 4.34 -4.59
C LYS A 27 9.37 3.54 -3.30
N SER A 28 10.58 3.25 -2.85
CA SER A 28 10.82 2.63 -1.53
C SER A 28 10.44 3.59 -0.41
N ASN A 29 9.82 3.06 0.65
CA ASN A 29 9.66 3.76 1.92
C ASN A 29 10.82 3.48 2.88
N ILE A 30 11.62 2.43 2.63
CA ILE A 30 12.87 2.19 3.35
C ILE A 30 13.99 2.94 2.63
N VAL A 31 14.59 3.90 3.32
CA VAL A 31 15.58 4.84 2.76
C VAL A 31 16.78 4.92 3.68
N TRP A 32 17.95 5.22 3.10
CA TRP A 32 19.19 5.40 3.87
C TRP A 32 19.13 6.61 4.81
N SER A 33 18.66 7.75 4.30
CA SER A 33 18.52 8.99 5.06
C SER A 33 17.09 9.52 4.96
N TYR A 34 16.48 9.80 6.11
CA TYR A 34 15.17 10.42 6.21
C TYR A 34 15.29 11.82 6.81
N GLY A 35 14.90 12.85 6.05
CA GLY A 35 15.12 14.26 6.39
C GLY A 35 14.32 14.77 7.59
N ASN A 36 13.22 14.13 7.96
CA ASN A 36 12.30 14.61 9.01
C ASN A 36 12.18 13.58 10.14
N THR A 37 13.27 13.34 10.87
CA THR A 37 13.28 12.35 11.96
C THR A 37 12.37 12.80 13.11
N THR A 38 11.11 12.35 13.07
CA THR A 38 10.09 12.67 14.10
C THR A 38 10.08 11.61 15.22
N VAL A 39 10.66 10.42 14.96
CA VAL A 39 10.74 9.31 15.93
C VAL A 39 12.21 8.98 16.22
N PRO A 40 12.69 9.15 17.47
CA PRO A 40 14.04 8.78 17.90
C PRO A 40 14.39 7.32 17.61
N ARG A 41 15.68 7.02 17.42
CA ARG A 41 16.18 5.65 17.15
C ARG A 41 15.75 4.65 18.23
N GLN A 42 15.75 5.08 19.49
CA GLN A 42 15.43 4.28 20.66
C GLN A 42 13.96 3.81 20.69
N LEU A 43 13.09 4.42 19.87
CA LEU A 43 11.67 4.10 19.78
C LEU A 43 11.31 3.28 18.53
N ARG A 44 12.29 2.65 17.87
CA ARG A 44 12.09 1.83 16.67
C ARG A 44 12.47 0.39 17.00
N ASP A 45 11.65 -0.28 17.80
CA ASP A 45 11.95 -1.65 18.24
C ASP A 45 11.66 -2.68 17.16
N ILE A 46 10.55 -2.52 16.44
CA ILE A 46 10.09 -3.45 15.40
C ILE A 46 9.64 -2.64 14.18
N VAL A 47 10.09 -3.05 13.00
CA VAL A 47 9.55 -2.58 11.71
C VAL A 47 8.91 -3.76 10.99
N VAL A 48 7.67 -3.59 10.57
CA VAL A 48 6.91 -4.61 9.84
C VAL A 48 6.62 -4.10 8.44
N THR A 49 7.00 -4.88 7.43
CA THR A 49 6.61 -4.70 6.03
C THR A 49 5.86 -5.92 5.54
N GLU A 50 5.32 -5.85 4.32
CA GLU A 50 4.73 -7.01 3.64
C GLU A 50 5.72 -8.16 3.41
N TYR A 51 7.04 -7.90 3.49
CA TYR A 51 8.09 -8.88 3.29
C TYR A 51 8.58 -9.55 4.58
N GLY A 52 8.18 -9.03 5.75
CA GLY A 52 8.54 -9.63 7.04
C GLY A 52 8.69 -8.61 8.18
N ILE A 53 9.36 -9.07 9.23
CA ILE A 53 9.52 -8.33 10.49
C ILE A 53 11.02 -8.13 10.75
N ALA A 54 11.42 -6.88 10.95
CA ALA A 54 12.75 -6.50 11.38
C ALA A 54 12.70 -6.15 12.87
N ASP A 55 13.27 -7.02 13.70
CA ASP A 55 13.49 -6.75 15.12
C ASP A 55 14.82 -5.98 15.27
N LEU A 56 14.78 -4.77 15.82
CA LEU A 56 15.95 -3.87 15.88
C LEU A 56 16.46 -3.64 17.31
N ARG A 57 15.70 -4.06 18.34
CA ARG A 57 16.01 -3.72 19.73
C ARG A 57 17.33 -4.35 20.15
N GLY A 58 18.22 -3.52 20.71
CA GLY A 58 19.54 -3.98 21.18
C GLY A 58 20.53 -4.39 20.09
N LYS A 59 20.18 -4.24 18.80
CA LYS A 59 21.07 -4.60 17.68
C LYS A 59 22.13 -3.53 17.44
N SER A 60 23.31 -3.99 17.02
CA SER A 60 24.38 -3.11 16.55
C SER A 60 23.93 -2.33 15.31
N ASP A 61 24.61 -1.24 14.97
CA ASP A 61 24.28 -0.46 13.77
C ASP A 61 24.34 -1.29 12.49
N ARG A 62 25.36 -2.16 12.41
CA ARG A 62 25.51 -3.16 11.34
C ARG A 62 24.28 -4.06 11.25
N ASP A 63 23.90 -4.68 12.37
CA ASP A 63 22.81 -5.65 12.38
C ASP A 63 21.45 -4.99 12.17
N THR A 64 21.24 -3.77 12.67
CA THR A 64 20.06 -2.94 12.32
C THR A 64 19.95 -2.77 10.81
N ILE A 65 21.04 -2.43 10.12
CA ILE A 65 21.04 -2.28 8.66
C ILE A 65 20.70 -3.61 7.98
N VAL A 66 21.30 -4.72 8.42
CA VAL A 66 21.01 -6.05 7.87
C VAL A 66 19.52 -6.39 8.00
N GLU A 67 18.92 -6.16 9.15
CA GLU A 67 17.51 -6.46 9.40
C GLU A 67 16.58 -5.56 8.58
N MET A 68 16.90 -4.29 8.44
CA MET A 68 16.14 -3.38 7.58
C MET A 68 16.24 -3.77 6.09
N LEU A 69 17.41 -4.24 5.63
CA LEU A 69 17.59 -4.74 4.28
C LEU A 69 16.72 -5.99 4.02
N LYS A 70 16.61 -6.90 4.99
CA LYS A 70 15.79 -8.13 4.89
C LYS A 70 14.31 -7.84 4.65
N VAL A 71 13.79 -6.72 5.15
CA VAL A 71 12.38 -6.32 4.99
C VAL A 71 12.17 -5.23 3.92
N SER A 72 13.23 -4.84 3.21
CA SER A 72 13.17 -3.87 2.11
C SER A 72 12.75 -4.52 0.80
N ASP A 73 12.16 -3.74 -0.09
CA ASP A 73 11.84 -4.17 -1.45
C ASP A 73 13.11 -4.46 -2.25
N SER A 74 13.10 -5.55 -3.04
CA SER A 74 14.26 -5.99 -3.80
C SER A 74 14.77 -4.95 -4.80
N SER A 75 13.92 -4.06 -5.30
CA SER A 75 14.37 -2.96 -6.18
C SER A 75 15.25 -1.93 -5.47
N ALA A 76 15.09 -1.79 -4.14
CA ALA A 76 15.82 -0.81 -3.32
C ALA A 76 17.05 -1.42 -2.62
N GLN A 77 17.05 -2.73 -2.37
CA GLN A 77 18.13 -3.42 -1.66
C GLN A 77 19.53 -3.15 -2.23
N PRO A 78 19.79 -3.18 -3.56
CA PRO A 78 21.14 -2.95 -4.08
C PRO A 78 21.67 -1.56 -3.76
N ASP A 79 20.82 -0.53 -3.81
CA ASP A 79 21.23 0.83 -3.53
C ASP A 79 21.49 1.05 -2.04
N LEU A 80 20.61 0.54 -1.18
CA LEU A 80 20.79 0.56 0.27
C LEU A 80 22.08 -0.17 0.70
N LEU A 81 22.37 -1.32 0.09
CA LEU A 81 23.59 -2.07 0.34
C LEU A 81 24.84 -1.29 -0.07
N ARG A 82 24.84 -0.67 -1.26
CA ARG A 82 25.95 0.19 -1.70
C ARG A 82 26.21 1.33 -0.73
N GLN A 83 25.15 2.01 -0.28
CA GLN A 83 25.26 3.12 0.68
C GLN A 83 25.82 2.64 2.03
N ALA A 84 25.38 1.49 2.53
CA ALA A 84 25.87 0.91 3.78
C ALA A 84 27.35 0.52 3.72
N VAL A 85 27.81 -0.07 2.61
CA VAL A 85 29.22 -0.40 2.38
C VAL A 85 30.05 0.88 2.23
N ALA A 86 29.57 1.87 1.48
CA ALA A 86 30.26 3.16 1.33
C ALA A 86 30.43 3.88 2.69
N ALA A 87 29.44 3.78 3.57
CA ALA A 87 29.48 4.30 4.94
C ALA A 87 30.32 3.44 5.90
N ARG A 88 30.93 2.34 5.43
CA ARG A 88 31.71 1.38 6.23
C ARG A 88 30.91 0.74 7.37
N LYS A 89 29.59 0.62 7.21
CA LYS A 89 28.67 0.00 8.18
C LYS A 89 28.41 -1.48 7.91
N LEU A 90 28.74 -1.94 6.69
CA LEU A 90 28.71 -3.34 6.28
C LEU A 90 30.02 -3.72 5.60
N GLU A 91 30.36 -5.01 5.65
CA GLU A 91 31.52 -5.56 4.98
C GLU A 91 31.36 -5.51 3.46
N ARG A 92 32.44 -5.30 2.70
CA ARG A 92 32.39 -5.24 1.23
C ARG A 92 31.93 -6.55 0.59
N THR A 93 32.14 -7.66 1.29
CA THR A 93 31.74 -9.01 0.88
C THR A 93 30.37 -9.42 1.40
N PHE A 94 29.70 -8.55 2.16
CA PHE A 94 28.38 -8.85 2.69
C PHE A 94 27.38 -9.05 1.56
N ALA A 95 26.65 -10.17 1.63
CA ALA A 95 25.56 -10.50 0.72
C ALA A 95 24.30 -10.84 1.52
N LEU A 96 23.15 -10.33 1.07
CA LEU A 96 21.86 -10.69 1.64
C LEU A 96 21.56 -12.18 1.36
N PRO A 97 20.97 -12.91 2.32
CA PRO A 97 20.56 -14.29 2.07
C PRO A 97 19.54 -14.35 0.92
N SER A 98 19.54 -15.46 0.17
CA SER A 98 18.71 -15.64 -1.04
C SER A 98 17.22 -15.48 -0.77
N GLU A 99 16.74 -15.92 0.38
CA GLU A 99 15.32 -15.87 0.77
C GLU A 99 14.76 -14.45 0.78
N GLN A 100 15.56 -13.47 1.22
CA GLN A 100 15.18 -12.06 1.32
C GLN A 100 15.60 -11.24 0.09
N ARG A 101 16.23 -11.86 -0.93
CA ARG A 101 16.54 -11.20 -2.21
C ARG A 101 15.35 -11.17 -3.19
N ASN A 102 14.28 -11.89 -2.87
CA ASN A 102 13.07 -12.00 -3.67
C ASN A 102 11.87 -11.33 -2.98
N ASN A 103 12.08 -10.13 -2.44
CA ASN A 103 11.07 -9.26 -1.84
C ASN A 103 10.38 -8.44 -2.92
N TRP A 104 9.52 -9.12 -3.69
CA TRP A 104 8.71 -8.54 -4.75
C TRP A 104 7.22 -8.65 -4.42
N THR A 105 6.44 -7.64 -4.81
CA THR A 105 5.00 -7.63 -4.56
C THR A 105 4.32 -8.81 -5.28
N GLU A 106 4.82 -9.17 -6.46
CA GLU A 106 4.33 -10.27 -7.30
C GLU A 106 4.46 -11.61 -6.57
N ARG A 107 5.59 -11.87 -5.91
CA ARG A 107 5.78 -13.09 -5.09
C ARG A 107 4.72 -13.22 -4.01
N ILE A 108 4.37 -12.12 -3.32
CA ILE A 108 3.31 -12.14 -2.30
C ILE A 108 1.94 -12.38 -2.95
N ARG A 109 1.68 -11.78 -4.11
CA ARG A 109 0.42 -12.01 -4.84
C ARG A 109 0.28 -13.47 -5.24
N GLU A 110 1.34 -14.09 -5.74
CA GLU A 110 1.38 -15.50 -6.12
C GLU A 110 1.19 -16.40 -4.91
N ALA A 111 1.97 -16.18 -3.84
CA ALA A 111 1.89 -17.00 -2.61
C ALA A 111 0.51 -16.96 -1.96
N LEU A 112 -0.18 -15.81 -2.03
CA LEU A 112 -1.53 -15.64 -1.49
C LEU A 112 -2.65 -15.84 -2.52
N GLY A 113 -2.30 -16.17 -3.78
CA GLY A 113 -3.23 -16.21 -4.90
C GLY A 113 -4.27 -17.31 -4.75
N THR A 114 -3.83 -18.53 -4.41
CA THR A 114 -4.70 -19.68 -4.17
C THR A 114 -5.66 -19.42 -3.02
N MET A 115 -5.15 -18.96 -1.87
CA MET A 115 -5.97 -18.64 -0.70
C MET A 115 -6.99 -17.51 -0.99
N ARG A 116 -6.66 -16.54 -1.84
CA ARG A 116 -7.63 -15.53 -2.30
C ARG A 116 -8.71 -16.14 -3.18
N ALA A 117 -8.33 -17.00 -4.14
CA ALA A 117 -9.28 -17.68 -5.02
C ALA A 117 -10.24 -18.58 -4.23
N ASP A 118 -9.75 -19.23 -3.17
CA ASP A 118 -10.53 -20.08 -2.27
C ASP A 118 -11.38 -19.27 -1.26
N GLY A 119 -11.36 -17.93 -1.33
CA GLY A 119 -12.14 -17.05 -0.45
C GLY A 119 -11.64 -16.95 0.99
N LEU A 120 -10.47 -17.53 1.31
CA LEU A 120 -9.89 -17.54 2.67
C LEU A 120 -9.31 -16.19 3.09
N LEU A 121 -9.09 -15.28 2.14
CA LEU A 121 -8.54 -13.94 2.37
C LEU A 121 -9.55 -12.87 1.99
N PRO A 122 -10.64 -12.69 2.77
CA PRO A 122 -11.61 -11.64 2.53
C PRO A 122 -10.95 -10.26 2.68
N LEU A 123 -11.51 -9.26 2.02
CA LEU A 123 -11.01 -7.87 2.08
C LEU A 123 -11.01 -7.33 3.52
N PHE A 124 -11.96 -7.80 4.34
CA PHE A 124 -12.15 -7.41 5.74
C PHE A 124 -12.16 -8.64 6.66
N PRO A 125 -10.98 -9.17 7.04
CA PRO A 125 -10.89 -10.42 7.82
C PRO A 125 -11.42 -10.29 9.26
N LEU A 126 -11.47 -9.07 9.81
CA LEU A 126 -11.99 -8.80 11.16
C LEU A 126 -13.43 -8.27 11.14
N GLY A 127 -14.13 -8.40 10.00
CA GLY A 127 -15.41 -7.75 9.78
C GLY A 127 -15.28 -6.28 9.39
N THR A 128 -16.40 -5.68 8.99
CA THR A 128 -16.48 -4.26 8.61
C THR A 128 -17.89 -3.74 8.86
N GLU A 129 -18.00 -2.48 9.27
CA GLU A 129 -19.29 -1.77 9.34
C GLU A 129 -19.72 -1.22 7.98
N MET A 130 -18.86 -1.35 6.95
CA MET A 130 -19.15 -0.88 5.61
C MET A 130 -20.19 -1.77 4.92
N THR A 131 -21.22 -1.13 4.39
CA THR A 131 -22.19 -1.76 3.49
C THR A 131 -21.52 -2.26 2.21
N GLU A 132 -22.10 -3.27 1.54
CA GLU A 132 -21.58 -3.79 0.27
C GLU A 132 -21.39 -2.68 -0.80
N ALA A 133 -22.29 -1.69 -0.82
CA ALA A 133 -22.19 -0.54 -1.70
C ALA A 133 -20.92 0.28 -1.42
N GLU A 134 -20.58 0.51 -0.15
CA GLU A 134 -19.36 1.22 0.25
C GLU A 134 -18.11 0.41 -0.05
N GLN A 135 -18.15 -0.91 0.19
CA GLN A 135 -17.03 -1.80 -0.13
C GLN A 135 -16.72 -1.79 -1.64
N SER A 136 -17.77 -1.80 -2.49
CA SER A 136 -17.63 -1.73 -3.94
C SER A 136 -16.99 -0.41 -4.44
N LEU A 137 -17.06 0.66 -3.64
CA LEU A 137 -16.52 1.98 -3.99
C LEU A 137 -15.04 2.13 -3.63
N ILE A 138 -14.47 1.27 -2.79
CA ILE A 138 -13.10 1.42 -2.29
C ILE A 138 -12.08 1.44 -3.43
N ALA A 139 -12.05 0.38 -4.25
CA ALA A 139 -11.09 0.27 -5.34
C ALA A 139 -11.29 1.36 -6.42
N PRO A 140 -12.52 1.63 -6.92
CA PRO A 140 -12.78 2.73 -7.85
C PRO A 140 -12.30 4.10 -7.36
N LEU A 141 -12.60 4.45 -6.10
CA LEU A 141 -12.22 5.74 -5.54
C LEU A 141 -10.72 5.83 -5.30
N ALA A 142 -10.08 4.74 -4.85
CA ALA A 142 -8.64 4.67 -4.72
C ALA A 142 -7.94 4.87 -6.08
N MET A 143 -8.43 4.23 -7.14
CA MET A 143 -7.92 4.41 -8.50
C MET A 143 -8.05 5.86 -8.96
N LEU A 144 -9.19 6.51 -8.72
CA LEU A 144 -9.40 7.92 -9.08
C LEU A 144 -8.48 8.88 -8.30
N LYS A 145 -8.19 8.56 -7.04
CA LYS A 145 -7.28 9.33 -6.18
C LYS A 145 -5.83 9.21 -6.64
N SER A 146 -5.38 8.02 -7.04
CA SER A 146 -4.00 7.77 -7.50
C SER A 146 -3.77 8.01 -8.99
N GLY A 147 -4.84 8.10 -9.78
CA GLY A 147 -4.79 8.18 -11.24
C GLY A 147 -4.31 9.53 -11.78
N THR A 148 -3.71 9.48 -12.96
CA THR A 148 -3.30 10.67 -13.71
C THR A 148 -4.52 11.45 -14.23
N ARG A 149 -4.30 12.64 -14.81
CA ARG A 149 -5.38 13.38 -15.49
C ARG A 149 -6.00 12.56 -16.64
N LEU A 150 -5.19 11.75 -17.33
CA LEU A 150 -5.62 10.84 -18.40
C LEU A 150 -6.46 9.68 -17.85
N ASP A 151 -6.11 9.12 -16.69
CA ASP A 151 -6.90 8.06 -16.05
C ASP A 151 -8.29 8.56 -15.65
N ARG A 152 -8.37 9.81 -15.18
CA ARG A 152 -9.64 10.46 -14.85
C ARG A 152 -10.47 10.75 -16.10
N LEU A 153 -9.84 11.21 -17.19
CA LEU A 153 -10.51 11.47 -18.46
C LEU A 153 -11.07 10.18 -19.08
N THR A 154 -10.28 9.10 -19.08
CA THR A 154 -10.72 7.79 -19.56
C THR A 154 -11.83 7.19 -18.70
N ALA A 155 -11.80 7.44 -17.38
CA ALA A 155 -12.94 7.11 -16.51
C ALA A 155 -14.20 7.89 -16.91
N VAL A 156 -14.13 9.21 -17.19
CA VAL A 156 -15.29 9.97 -17.70
C VAL A 156 -15.86 9.33 -18.97
N LEU A 157 -15.01 9.07 -19.97
CA LEU A 157 -15.44 8.47 -21.25
C LEU A 157 -16.11 7.11 -21.05
N SER A 158 -15.53 6.27 -20.20
CA SER A 158 -16.08 4.94 -19.88
C SER A 158 -17.41 5.04 -19.11
N GLY A 159 -17.62 6.11 -18.35
CA GLY A 159 -18.85 6.39 -17.61
C GLY A 159 -19.99 6.91 -18.46
N LEU A 160 -19.70 7.59 -19.57
CA LEU A 160 -20.68 8.09 -20.53
C LEU A 160 -21.26 7.00 -21.45
N ASN A 161 -20.62 5.82 -21.50
CA ASN A 161 -21.13 4.70 -22.27
C ASN A 161 -22.50 4.23 -21.71
N PRO A 162 -23.58 4.14 -22.51
CA PRO A 162 -24.94 3.83 -22.06
C PRO A 162 -25.19 2.35 -21.70
N ARG A 163 -24.15 1.58 -21.31
CA ARG A 163 -24.35 0.23 -20.78
C ARG A 163 -25.18 0.28 -19.48
N THR A 164 -26.18 -0.60 -19.40
CA THR A 164 -27.12 -0.72 -18.29
C THR A 164 -26.36 -0.75 -16.95
N PRO A 165 -26.70 0.12 -15.99
CA PRO A 165 -26.06 0.10 -14.69
C PRO A 165 -26.36 -1.23 -13.99
N HIS A 166 -25.32 -1.98 -13.61
CA HIS A 166 -25.45 -3.15 -12.75
C HIS A 166 -26.10 -2.72 -11.41
N PRO A 167 -26.91 -3.55 -10.74
CA PRO A 167 -27.56 -3.20 -9.46
C PRO A 167 -26.60 -2.60 -8.42
N TYR A 168 -25.39 -3.16 -8.30
CA TYR A 168 -24.32 -2.62 -7.44
C TYR A 168 -23.94 -1.16 -7.77
N HIS A 169 -23.97 -0.76 -9.04
CA HIS A 169 -23.66 0.63 -9.43
C HIS A 169 -24.77 1.60 -8.99
N ALA A 170 -26.02 1.15 -8.97
CA ALA A 170 -27.15 1.97 -8.51
C ALA A 170 -27.05 2.24 -7.00
N ALA A 171 -26.76 1.21 -6.20
CA ALA A 171 -26.54 1.34 -4.76
C ALA A 171 -25.33 2.21 -4.43
N ALA A 172 -24.22 2.04 -5.15
CA ALA A 172 -23.02 2.86 -5.01
C ALA A 172 -23.29 4.35 -5.34
N LEU A 173 -24.04 4.62 -6.41
CA LEU A 173 -24.43 5.99 -6.77
C LEU A 173 -25.39 6.63 -5.76
N GLU A 174 -26.30 5.84 -5.19
CA GLU A 174 -27.19 6.29 -4.12
C GLU A 174 -26.41 6.67 -2.86
N ARG A 175 -25.46 5.82 -2.45
CA ARG A 175 -24.58 6.10 -1.32
C ARG A 175 -23.75 7.38 -1.50
N MET A 176 -23.35 7.67 -2.73
CA MET A 176 -22.63 8.90 -3.11
C MET A 176 -23.54 10.12 -3.31
N GLY A 177 -24.87 9.99 -3.20
CA GLY A 177 -25.82 11.08 -3.47
C GLY A 177 -25.96 11.44 -4.96
N LEU A 178 -25.48 10.59 -5.87
CA LEU A 178 -25.38 10.82 -7.31
C LEU A 178 -26.47 10.09 -8.12
N ARG A 179 -27.49 9.53 -7.46
CA ARG A 179 -28.62 8.84 -8.11
C ARG A 179 -29.47 9.79 -8.95
N LYS A 180 -29.71 11.01 -8.46
CA LYS A 180 -30.46 12.08 -9.14
C LYS A 180 -29.63 13.38 -9.19
N PRO A 181 -28.68 13.52 -10.13
CA PRO A 181 -27.81 14.69 -10.18
C PRO A 181 -28.61 15.94 -10.57
N ARG A 182 -28.49 17.00 -9.76
CA ARG A 182 -29.23 18.27 -9.89
C ARG A 182 -28.52 19.31 -10.76
N GLY A 183 -27.28 19.05 -11.20
CA GLY A 183 -26.51 19.97 -12.04
C GLY A 183 -25.42 19.33 -12.90
N ILE A 184 -24.79 20.14 -13.76
CA ILE A 184 -23.75 19.70 -14.70
C ILE A 184 -22.54 19.11 -13.95
N LYS A 185 -22.13 19.73 -12.84
CA LYS A 185 -21.03 19.25 -11.99
C LYS A 185 -21.31 17.84 -11.43
N GLU A 186 -22.50 17.61 -10.91
CA GLU A 186 -22.89 16.30 -10.37
C GLU A 186 -23.03 15.24 -11.46
N ARG A 187 -23.50 15.62 -12.66
CA ARG A 187 -23.51 14.74 -13.83
C ARG A 187 -22.11 14.31 -14.24
N LEU A 188 -21.13 15.23 -14.20
CA LEU A 188 -19.74 14.91 -14.48
C LEU A 188 -19.15 13.97 -13.42
N ILE A 189 -19.35 14.25 -12.13
CA ILE A 189 -18.88 13.39 -11.03
C ILE A 189 -19.51 12.00 -11.13
N ARG A 190 -20.81 11.92 -11.42
CA ARG A 190 -21.52 10.65 -11.66
C ARG A 190 -20.89 9.86 -12.81
N ALA A 191 -20.55 10.51 -13.91
CA ALA A 191 -19.87 9.84 -15.04
C ALA A 191 -18.48 9.31 -14.62
N VAL A 192 -17.68 10.11 -13.89
CA VAL A 192 -16.37 9.68 -13.38
C VAL A 192 -16.51 8.44 -12.49
N VAL A 193 -17.44 8.46 -11.53
CA VAL A 193 -17.66 7.35 -10.59
C VAL A 193 -18.16 6.09 -11.30
N LEU A 194 -19.12 6.22 -12.23
CA LEU A 194 -19.59 5.10 -13.05
C LEU A 194 -18.48 4.49 -13.90
N GLY A 195 -17.64 5.31 -14.50
CA GLY A 195 -16.50 4.84 -15.27
C GLY A 195 -15.47 4.12 -14.41
N ALA A 196 -15.21 4.62 -13.20
CA ALA A 196 -14.32 3.96 -12.25
C ALA A 196 -14.88 2.62 -11.76
N LEU A 197 -16.19 2.56 -11.44
CA LEU A 197 -16.89 1.32 -11.06
C LEU A 197 -16.81 0.27 -12.18
N ARG A 198 -17.06 0.66 -13.43
CA ARG A 198 -16.96 -0.22 -14.60
C ARG A 198 -15.54 -0.75 -14.82
N ARG A 199 -14.52 0.09 -14.58
CA ARG A 199 -13.12 -0.32 -14.72
C ARG A 199 -12.69 -1.27 -13.61
N ALA A 200 -13.10 -1.02 -12.38
CA ALA A 200 -12.79 -1.90 -11.26
C ALA A 200 -13.46 -3.28 -11.39
N GLY A 201 -14.71 -3.31 -11.85
CA GLY A 201 -15.45 -4.55 -12.11
C GLY A 201 -14.97 -5.34 -13.35
N ALA A 202 -14.24 -4.72 -14.28
CA ALA A 202 -13.59 -5.41 -15.39
C ALA A 202 -12.25 -6.07 -15.01
N THR A 203 -11.78 -5.84 -13.78
CA THR A 203 -10.52 -6.36 -13.23
C THR A 203 -10.70 -7.32 -12.05
N SER A 204 -11.93 -7.77 -11.80
CA SER A 204 -12.21 -8.89 -10.87
C SER A 204 -12.22 -10.21 -11.63
#